data_AF-A0A1H7EGE8-F1
#
_entry.id   AF-A0A1H7EGE8-F1
#
_cell.length_a   1.000
_cell.length_b   1.000
_cell.length_c   1.000
_cell.angle_alpha   90.00
_cell.angle_beta   90.00
_cell.angle_gamma   90.00
#
_symmetry.space_group_name_H-M   'P 1'
#
loop_
_entity.id
_entity.type
_entity.pdbx_description
1 polymer ?
#
loop_
_entity_poly.entity_id
_entity_poly.type
_entity_poly.pdbx_seq_one_letter_code
_entity_poly.pdbx_strand_id
1 'polypeptide(L)'
;MILRKGDIGDEVLLLQKRLTRAGFPVAETHVFDHDTESAVMSLQKARGLVIDGIAGPKTMIALPGVALPRHLTDDDLVKAADTLGVSVASIRAVNEVESRGEGFIVDGRPAILFERHVFYKRLKAKGLDADALAAKYPNIVSSTAGGYAGKAAEYVRLATAERIDTDTAHESASWGAFQIMGYHWQALDYPSIADFVACMKRSEADHLDAFVRFIAADTALLSALKGRKWAAFAKGYNGPDYARNLYDAKLAQAYTKYAEREKAAA
;
A
#
# COMPACT_ATOMS: atom_id res chain seq x y z
N MET A 1 -5.74 10.01 -13.50
CA MET A 1 -4.68 10.99 -13.80
C MET A 1 -3.98 11.33 -12.50
N ILE A 2 -2.66 11.51 -12.52
CA ILE A 2 -1.84 11.88 -11.37
C ILE A 2 -1.04 13.12 -11.80
N LEU A 3 -1.10 14.20 -11.02
CA LEU A 3 -0.32 15.42 -11.24
C LEU A 3 0.68 15.61 -10.10
N ARG A 4 1.90 16.04 -10.43
CA ARG A 4 3.01 16.25 -9.48
C ARG A 4 3.96 17.33 -9.98
N LYS A 5 4.89 17.72 -9.10
CA LYS A 5 5.92 18.72 -9.39
C LYS A 5 6.62 18.47 -10.73
N GLY A 6 6.68 19.49 -11.56
CA GLY A 6 7.27 19.45 -12.90
C GLY A 6 6.28 19.16 -14.04
N ASP A 7 5.06 18.72 -13.74
CA ASP A 7 4.01 18.59 -14.76
C ASP A 7 3.57 19.98 -15.27
N ILE A 8 3.24 20.07 -16.56
CA ILE A 8 2.83 21.31 -17.23
C ILE A 8 1.61 21.04 -18.10
N GLY A 9 0.62 21.94 -18.06
CA GLY A 9 -0.52 21.93 -19.00
C GLY A 9 -1.85 22.33 -18.37
N ASP A 10 -2.92 22.23 -19.16
CA ASP A 10 -4.26 22.68 -18.78
C ASP A 10 -4.86 21.90 -17.60
N GLU A 11 -4.45 20.65 -17.40
CA GLU A 11 -4.84 19.86 -16.23
C GLU A 11 -4.25 20.42 -14.93
N VAL A 12 -3.05 21.00 -14.99
CA VAL A 12 -2.45 21.72 -13.85
C VAL A 12 -3.19 23.03 -13.60
N LEU A 13 -3.51 23.80 -14.65
CA LEU A 13 -4.34 25.00 -14.51
C LEU A 13 -5.69 24.67 -13.86
N LEU A 14 -6.33 23.58 -14.30
CA LEU A 14 -7.60 23.13 -13.74
C LEU A 14 -7.46 22.77 -12.25
N LEU A 15 -6.37 22.10 -11.87
CA LEU A 15 -6.05 21.84 -10.46
C LEU A 15 -5.85 23.15 -9.68
N GLN A 16 -5.05 24.09 -10.18
CA GLN A 16 -4.77 25.39 -9.53
C GLN A 16 -6.07 26.18 -9.29
N LYS A 17 -6.95 26.27 -10.30
CA LYS A 17 -8.28 26.89 -10.18
C LYS A 17 -9.14 26.23 -9.10
N ARG A 18 -9.10 24.89 -9.04
CA ARG A 18 -9.86 24.11 -8.07
C ARG A 18 -9.31 24.28 -6.65
N LEU A 19 -7.99 24.31 -6.47
CA LEU A 19 -7.32 24.58 -5.20
C LEU A 19 -7.71 25.96 -4.66
N THR A 20 -7.60 27.00 -5.47
CA THR A 20 -7.99 28.37 -5.09
C THR A 20 -9.45 28.44 -4.67
N ARG A 21 -10.37 27.80 -5.42
CA ARG A 21 -11.79 27.71 -5.04
C ARG A 21 -12.02 26.94 -3.73
N ALA A 22 -11.21 25.92 -3.45
CA ALA A 22 -11.30 25.13 -2.23
C ALA A 22 -10.68 25.81 -0.99
N GLY A 23 -10.14 27.03 -1.13
CA GLY A 23 -9.54 27.80 -0.05
C GLY A 23 -8.01 27.70 0.04
N PHE A 24 -7.35 27.14 -0.97
CA PHE A 24 -5.90 26.98 -1.05
C PHE A 24 -5.37 27.81 -2.24
N PRO A 25 -5.22 29.13 -2.09
CA PRO A 25 -4.88 30.02 -3.19
C PRO A 25 -3.51 29.70 -3.78
N VAL A 26 -3.45 29.62 -5.12
CA VAL A 26 -2.22 29.43 -5.90
C VAL A 26 -2.35 30.14 -7.24
N ALA A 27 -1.22 30.59 -7.80
CA ALA A 27 -1.19 31.23 -9.11
C ALA A 27 -1.53 30.25 -10.24
N GLU A 28 -2.22 30.76 -11.27
CA GLU A 28 -2.64 30.00 -12.46
C GLU A 28 -1.52 29.93 -13.51
N THR A 29 -0.43 29.23 -13.20
CA THR A 29 0.80 29.22 -14.02
C THR A 29 0.81 28.12 -15.10
N HIS A 30 -0.15 27.18 -15.08
CA HIS A 30 -0.11 25.92 -15.84
C HIS A 30 1.08 25.00 -15.49
N VAL A 31 1.91 25.37 -14.52
CA VAL A 31 3.10 24.62 -14.10
C VAL A 31 2.90 24.13 -12.68
N PHE A 32 3.10 22.83 -12.46
CA PHE A 32 3.05 22.28 -11.11
C PHE A 32 4.39 22.58 -10.45
N ASP A 33 4.53 23.82 -9.99
CA ASP A 33 5.69 24.37 -9.31
C ASP A 33 5.66 24.08 -7.80
N HIS A 34 6.57 24.72 -7.07
CA HIS A 34 6.65 24.58 -5.61
C HIS A 34 5.43 25.15 -4.89
N ASP A 35 4.82 26.21 -5.41
CA ASP A 35 3.65 26.84 -4.80
C ASP A 35 2.41 25.95 -5.00
N THR A 36 2.27 25.34 -6.18
CA THR A 36 1.24 24.35 -6.48
C THR A 36 1.40 23.10 -5.61
N GLU A 37 2.61 22.59 -5.46
CA GLU A 37 2.93 21.49 -4.53
C GLU A 37 2.53 21.83 -3.10
N SER A 38 2.87 23.03 -2.63
CA SER A 38 2.56 23.51 -1.27
C SER A 38 1.06 23.68 -1.04
N ALA A 39 0.31 24.16 -2.04
CA ALA A 39 -1.14 24.26 -2.00
C ALA A 39 -1.81 22.87 -1.94
N VAL A 40 -1.31 21.90 -2.72
CA VAL A 40 -1.77 20.50 -2.63
C VAL A 40 -1.50 19.91 -1.26
N MET A 41 -0.30 20.09 -0.71
CA MET A 41 0.03 19.61 0.64
C MET A 41 -0.86 20.24 1.72
N SER A 42 -1.18 21.53 1.59
CA SER A 42 -2.09 22.23 2.49
C SER A 42 -3.51 21.67 2.43
N LEU A 43 -4.01 21.38 1.23
CA LEU A 43 -5.28 20.67 1.03
C LEU A 43 -5.23 19.29 1.68
N GLN A 44 -4.19 18.49 1.42
CA GLN A 44 -4.05 17.14 1.97
C GLN A 44 -4.09 17.15 3.49
N LYS A 45 -3.34 18.06 4.12
CA LYS A 45 -3.35 18.26 5.57
C LYS A 45 -4.74 18.62 6.08
N ALA A 46 -5.41 19.59 5.45
CA ALA A 46 -6.74 20.04 5.84
C ALA A 46 -7.85 18.98 5.63
N ARG A 47 -7.61 17.97 4.78
CA ARG A 47 -8.55 16.88 4.48
C ARG A 47 -8.19 15.56 5.15
N GLY A 48 -7.14 15.53 5.98
CA GLY A 48 -6.69 14.30 6.65
C GLY A 48 -6.19 13.25 5.67
N LEU A 49 -5.45 13.65 4.64
CA LEU A 49 -4.80 12.74 3.69
C LEU A 49 -3.31 12.57 4.02
N VAL A 50 -2.67 11.59 3.40
CA VAL A 50 -1.21 11.55 3.29
C VAL A 50 -0.71 12.82 2.61
N ILE A 51 0.28 13.49 3.21
CA ILE A 51 0.83 14.77 2.74
C ILE A 51 2.04 14.50 1.83
N ASP A 52 1.79 13.94 0.64
CA ASP A 52 2.83 13.62 -0.35
C ASP A 52 3.10 14.75 -1.37
N GLY A 53 2.19 15.73 -1.48
CA GLY A 53 2.25 16.81 -2.47
C GLY A 53 1.88 16.38 -3.89
N ILE A 54 1.24 15.21 -4.03
CA ILE A 54 0.82 14.62 -5.30
C ILE A 54 -0.72 14.74 -5.43
N ALA A 55 -1.18 15.32 -6.52
CA ALA A 55 -2.60 15.37 -6.86
C ALA A 55 -3.03 14.09 -7.59
N GLY A 56 -3.14 13.00 -6.83
CA GLY A 56 -3.71 11.71 -7.27
C GLY A 56 -5.23 11.62 -7.06
N PRO A 57 -5.84 10.44 -7.34
CA PRO A 57 -7.29 10.24 -7.22
C PRO A 57 -7.87 10.66 -5.87
N LYS A 58 -7.20 10.31 -4.76
CA LYS A 58 -7.64 10.65 -3.39
C LYS A 58 -7.69 12.16 -3.16
N THR A 59 -6.63 12.86 -3.55
CA THR A 59 -6.55 14.34 -3.50
C THR A 59 -7.67 14.96 -4.32
N MET A 60 -7.92 14.45 -5.53
CA MET A 60 -8.96 14.99 -6.43
C MET A 60 -10.38 14.76 -5.89
N ILE A 61 -10.64 13.62 -5.24
CA ILE A 61 -11.94 13.35 -4.58
C ILE A 61 -12.12 14.24 -3.36
N ALA A 62 -11.08 14.42 -2.53
CA ALA A 62 -11.16 15.22 -1.31
C ALA A 62 -11.18 16.73 -1.55
N LEU A 63 -10.77 17.19 -2.73
CA LEU A 63 -10.71 18.60 -3.11
C LEU A 63 -12.03 19.35 -2.82
N PRO A 64 -13.21 18.90 -3.27
CA PRO A 64 -14.50 19.51 -2.93
C PRO A 64 -14.93 19.34 -1.46
N GLY A 65 -14.11 18.74 -0.59
CA GLY A 65 -14.43 18.52 0.83
C GLY A 65 -15.03 17.16 1.15
N VAL A 66 -14.95 16.19 0.23
CA VAL A 66 -15.41 14.82 0.49
C VAL A 66 -14.48 14.13 1.49
N ALA A 67 -15.04 13.60 2.57
CA ALA A 67 -14.30 12.82 3.55
C ALA A 67 -13.98 11.42 3.02
N LEU A 68 -12.77 10.92 3.32
CA LEU A 68 -12.29 9.61 2.91
C LEU A 68 -11.91 8.75 4.13
N PRO A 69 -12.89 8.33 4.96
CA PRO A 69 -12.63 7.75 6.29
C PRO A 69 -11.95 6.38 6.27
N ARG A 70 -11.90 5.70 5.12
CA ARG A 70 -11.19 4.41 4.97
C ARG A 70 -9.77 4.57 4.43
N HIS A 71 -9.37 5.79 4.07
CA HIS A 71 -8.09 6.05 3.44
C HIS A 71 -7.01 6.37 4.46
N LEU A 72 -5.77 6.15 4.07
CA LEU A 72 -4.61 6.41 4.91
C LEU A 72 -4.43 7.92 5.11
N THR A 73 -4.12 8.29 6.35
CA THR A 73 -3.84 9.67 6.76
C THR A 73 -2.36 9.84 7.11
N ASP A 74 -1.88 11.08 7.18
CA ASP A 74 -0.51 11.33 7.63
C ASP A 74 -0.32 11.00 9.13
N ASP A 75 -1.37 11.12 9.95
CA ASP A 75 -1.34 10.72 11.37
C ASP A 75 -1.09 9.21 11.54
N ASP A 76 -1.64 8.38 10.63
CA ASP A 76 -1.35 6.95 10.60
C ASP A 76 0.14 6.67 10.32
N LEU A 77 0.76 7.47 9.43
CA LEU A 77 2.19 7.36 9.11
C LEU A 77 3.06 7.78 10.30
N VAL A 78 2.67 8.83 11.03
CA VAL A 78 3.34 9.27 12.26
C VAL A 78 3.27 8.17 13.32
N LYS A 79 2.08 7.61 13.56
CA LYS A 79 1.89 6.50 14.52
C LYS A 79 2.72 5.27 14.14
N ALA A 80 2.79 4.94 12.85
CA ALA A 80 3.63 3.85 12.36
C ALA A 80 5.13 4.10 12.61
N ALA A 81 5.58 5.34 12.44
CA ALA A 81 6.96 5.74 12.68
C ALA A 81 7.33 5.59 14.17
N ASP A 82 6.45 6.04 15.06
CA ASP A 82 6.60 5.88 16.51
C ASP A 82 6.67 4.39 16.90
N THR A 83 5.75 3.58 16.35
CA THR A 83 5.68 2.13 16.62
C THR A 83 6.97 1.42 16.24
N LEU A 84 7.56 1.78 15.09
CA LEU A 84 8.79 1.16 14.59
C LEU A 84 10.06 1.83 15.15
N GLY A 85 9.95 2.98 15.81
CA GLY A 85 11.08 3.76 16.29
C GLY A 85 11.97 4.25 15.14
N VAL A 86 11.36 4.80 14.09
CA VAL A 86 12.03 5.38 12.91
C VAL A 86 11.52 6.79 12.65
N SER A 87 12.20 7.57 11.80
CA SER A 87 11.71 8.89 11.40
C SER A 87 10.45 8.80 10.54
N VAL A 88 9.54 9.77 10.67
CA VAL A 88 8.33 9.87 9.84
C VAL A 88 8.69 9.92 8.35
N ALA A 89 9.76 10.62 7.97
CA ALA A 89 10.30 10.61 6.61
C ALA A 89 10.60 9.20 6.07
N SER A 90 11.02 8.24 6.92
CA SER A 90 11.26 6.86 6.50
C SER A 90 9.95 6.13 6.19
N ILE A 91 8.93 6.32 7.03
CA ILE A 91 7.61 5.72 6.78
C ILE A 91 6.92 6.34 5.58
N ARG A 92 7.01 7.66 5.40
CA ARG A 92 6.50 8.34 4.19
C ARG A 92 7.19 7.84 2.92
N ALA A 93 8.53 7.66 2.96
CA ALA A 93 9.28 7.10 1.84
C ALA A 93 8.86 5.67 1.50
N VAL A 94 8.72 4.83 2.52
CA VAL A 94 8.25 3.46 2.36
C VAL A 94 6.81 3.41 1.85
N ASN A 95 5.91 4.22 2.39
CA ASN A 95 4.54 4.31 1.91
C ASN A 95 4.47 4.73 0.44
N GLU A 96 5.26 5.71 0.01
CA GLU A 96 5.28 6.16 -1.38
C GLU A 96 5.78 5.08 -2.36
N VAL A 97 6.73 4.25 -1.95
CA VAL A 97 7.42 3.30 -2.84
C VAL A 97 6.82 1.89 -2.78
N GLU A 98 6.43 1.43 -1.60
CA GLU A 98 5.99 0.05 -1.35
C GLU A 98 4.46 -0.10 -1.33
N SER A 99 3.73 1.00 -1.17
CA SER A 99 2.28 0.98 -1.29
C SER A 99 1.86 0.97 -2.76
N ARG A 100 0.80 0.23 -3.07
CA ARG A 100 0.09 0.35 -4.35
C ARG A 100 -0.70 1.65 -4.50
N GLY A 101 -0.75 2.48 -3.45
CA GLY A 101 -1.50 3.74 -3.41
C GLY A 101 -3.01 3.56 -3.27
N GLU A 102 -3.59 2.46 -3.78
CA GLU A 102 -5.00 2.09 -3.64
C GLU A 102 -5.12 0.77 -2.85
N GLY A 103 -5.55 0.86 -1.58
CA GLY A 103 -5.79 -0.32 -0.76
C GLY A 103 -7.11 -1.03 -1.07
N PHE A 104 -8.02 -0.38 -1.77
CA PHE A 104 -9.34 -0.90 -2.15
C PHE A 104 -9.53 -0.83 -3.66
N ILE A 105 -10.15 -1.86 -4.24
CA ILE A 105 -10.61 -1.82 -5.63
C ILE A 105 -11.92 -1.02 -5.73
N VAL A 106 -12.34 -0.72 -6.96
CA VAL A 106 -13.49 0.16 -7.26
C VAL A 106 -14.79 -0.26 -6.55
N ASP A 107 -14.99 -1.56 -6.30
CA ASP A 107 -16.18 -2.08 -5.59
C ASP A 107 -16.08 -2.01 -4.05
N GLY A 108 -15.01 -1.42 -3.51
CA GLY A 108 -14.83 -1.18 -2.08
C GLY A 108 -14.22 -2.35 -1.29
N ARG A 109 -13.93 -3.48 -1.94
CA ARG A 109 -13.18 -4.61 -1.35
C ARG A 109 -11.68 -4.31 -1.34
N PRO A 110 -10.89 -4.86 -0.40
CA PRO A 110 -9.45 -4.66 -0.40
C PRO A 110 -8.82 -5.22 -1.68
N ALA A 111 -7.76 -4.57 -2.15
CA ALA A 111 -6.95 -5.12 -3.23
C ALA A 111 -6.32 -6.45 -2.77
N ILE A 112 -6.45 -7.49 -3.60
CA ILE A 112 -5.87 -8.81 -3.31
C ILE A 112 -5.09 -9.34 -4.51
N LEU A 113 -4.19 -10.28 -4.25
CA LEU A 113 -3.66 -11.21 -5.23
C LEU A 113 -3.71 -12.62 -4.63
N PHE A 114 -4.41 -13.54 -5.30
CA PHE A 114 -4.53 -14.92 -4.83
C PHE A 114 -3.40 -15.79 -5.40
N GLU A 115 -2.69 -16.48 -4.53
CA GLU A 115 -1.52 -17.28 -4.86
C GLU A 115 -1.86 -18.77 -4.88
N ARG A 116 -2.27 -19.29 -6.05
CA ARG A 116 -2.64 -20.71 -6.24
C ARG A 116 -1.58 -21.70 -5.76
N HIS A 117 -0.31 -21.29 -5.79
CA HIS A 117 0.84 -22.08 -5.38
C HIS A 117 1.07 -22.08 -3.87
N VAL A 118 0.72 -20.98 -3.20
CA VAL A 118 0.64 -20.94 -1.75
C VAL A 118 -0.53 -21.80 -1.29
N PHE A 119 -1.68 -21.69 -1.95
CA PHE A 119 -2.86 -22.50 -1.63
C PHE A 119 -2.58 -24.00 -1.74
N TYR A 120 -1.96 -24.44 -2.83
CA TYR A 120 -1.49 -25.83 -2.98
C TYR A 120 -0.61 -26.28 -1.80
N LYS A 121 0.42 -25.49 -1.45
CA LYS A 121 1.35 -25.83 -0.36
C LYS A 121 0.64 -25.93 0.98
N ARG A 122 -0.28 -25.02 1.27
CA ARG A 122 -1.03 -24.98 2.53
C ARG A 122 -2.07 -26.09 2.65
N LEU A 123 -2.79 -26.40 1.57
CA LEU A 123 -3.69 -27.56 1.52
C LEU A 123 -2.92 -28.86 1.80
N LYS A 124 -1.76 -29.02 1.17
CA LYS A 124 -0.88 -30.17 1.39
C LYS A 124 -0.38 -30.25 2.83
N ALA A 125 -0.01 -29.11 3.43
CA ALA A 125 0.40 -29.04 4.84
C ALA A 125 -0.74 -29.41 5.82
N LYS A 126 -2.00 -29.18 5.44
CA LYS A 126 -3.19 -29.64 6.17
C LYS A 126 -3.55 -31.11 5.92
N GLY A 127 -2.80 -31.82 5.07
CA GLY A 127 -3.06 -33.23 4.75
C GLY A 127 -4.16 -33.46 3.69
N LEU A 128 -4.60 -32.42 2.98
CA LEU A 128 -5.52 -32.58 1.85
C LEU A 128 -4.76 -33.05 0.60
N ASP A 129 -5.46 -33.78 -0.27
CA ASP A 129 -4.94 -34.20 -1.58
C ASP A 129 -4.89 -33.02 -2.56
N ALA A 130 -3.85 -32.20 -2.40
CA ALA A 130 -3.62 -31.03 -3.21
C ALA A 130 -3.35 -31.38 -4.69
N ASP A 131 -2.88 -32.60 -4.98
CA ASP A 131 -2.60 -33.06 -6.35
C ASP A 131 -3.91 -33.39 -7.08
N ALA A 132 -4.84 -34.09 -6.43
CA ALA A 132 -6.19 -34.28 -6.97
C ALA A 132 -6.96 -32.95 -7.12
N LEU A 133 -6.82 -32.04 -6.15
CA LEU A 133 -7.42 -30.71 -6.24
C LEU A 133 -6.79 -29.86 -7.37
N ALA A 134 -5.48 -29.97 -7.61
CA ALA A 134 -4.80 -29.31 -8.72
C ALA A 134 -5.28 -29.83 -10.08
N ALA A 135 -5.51 -31.15 -10.20
CA ALA A 135 -6.08 -31.74 -11.41
C ALA A 135 -7.51 -31.24 -11.69
N LYS A 136 -8.31 -31.06 -10.63
CA LYS A 136 -9.70 -30.60 -10.74
C LYS A 136 -9.83 -29.08 -10.93
N TYR A 137 -8.94 -28.30 -10.31
CA TYR A 137 -9.00 -26.83 -10.27
C TYR A 137 -7.64 -26.19 -10.59
N PRO A 138 -7.04 -26.39 -11.78
CA PRO A 138 -5.66 -25.98 -12.08
C PRO A 138 -5.41 -24.45 -12.04
N ASN A 139 -6.47 -23.65 -12.15
CA ASN A 139 -6.40 -22.18 -12.02
C ASN A 139 -6.41 -21.70 -10.56
N ILE A 140 -6.79 -22.58 -9.61
CA ILE A 140 -6.96 -22.28 -8.19
C ILE A 140 -5.92 -23.00 -7.34
N VAL A 141 -5.52 -24.21 -7.74
CA VAL A 141 -4.56 -25.06 -7.05
C VAL A 141 -3.50 -25.48 -8.06
N SER A 142 -2.23 -25.15 -7.82
CA SER A 142 -1.11 -25.56 -8.69
C SER A 142 0.19 -25.54 -7.89
N SER A 143 1.16 -26.40 -8.20
CA SER A 143 2.51 -26.29 -7.62
C SER A 143 3.30 -25.08 -8.14
N THR A 144 2.83 -24.44 -9.22
CA THR A 144 3.47 -23.30 -9.88
C THR A 144 2.70 -22.00 -9.70
N ALA A 145 3.42 -20.89 -9.54
CA ALA A 145 2.85 -19.56 -9.44
C ALA A 145 2.09 -19.14 -10.72
N GLY A 146 1.34 -18.05 -10.65
CA GLY A 146 0.60 -17.51 -11.78
C GLY A 146 -0.91 -17.84 -11.79
N GLY A 147 -1.49 -17.75 -12.99
CA GLY A 147 -2.95 -17.83 -13.17
C GLY A 147 -3.69 -16.58 -12.69
N TYR A 148 -2.97 -15.46 -12.54
CA TYR A 148 -3.51 -14.20 -12.06
C TYR A 148 -4.51 -13.63 -13.06
N ALA A 149 -5.69 -13.25 -12.58
CA ALA A 149 -6.71 -12.54 -13.32
C ALA A 149 -6.64 -11.03 -13.07
N GLY A 150 -6.20 -10.62 -11.88
CA GLY A 150 -6.01 -9.22 -11.47
C GLY A 150 -7.32 -8.49 -11.10
N LYS A 151 -7.17 -7.42 -10.30
CA LYS A 151 -8.26 -6.53 -9.88
C LYS A 151 -9.44 -7.32 -9.27
N ALA A 152 -10.68 -6.96 -9.63
CA ALA A 152 -11.89 -7.61 -9.13
C ALA A 152 -12.00 -9.10 -9.49
N ALA A 153 -11.31 -9.57 -10.56
CA ALA A 153 -11.36 -10.96 -10.98
C ALA A 153 -10.58 -11.90 -10.03
N GLU A 154 -9.65 -11.38 -9.22
CA GLU A 154 -9.00 -12.17 -8.17
C GLU A 154 -10.00 -12.67 -7.13
N TYR A 155 -11.08 -11.94 -6.87
CA TYR A 155 -12.12 -12.40 -5.95
C TYR A 155 -12.92 -13.59 -6.48
N VAL A 156 -12.99 -13.79 -7.79
CA VAL A 156 -13.60 -15.01 -8.36
C VAL A 156 -12.72 -16.22 -8.05
N ARG A 157 -11.40 -16.05 -8.13
CA ARG A 157 -10.42 -17.09 -7.78
C ARG A 157 -10.48 -17.39 -6.27
N LEU A 158 -10.46 -16.34 -5.45
CA LEU A 158 -10.57 -16.47 -3.99
C LEU A 158 -11.87 -17.16 -3.60
N ALA A 159 -13.02 -16.74 -4.12
CA ALA A 159 -14.31 -17.36 -3.83
C ALA A 159 -14.37 -18.84 -4.25
N THR A 160 -13.66 -19.22 -5.31
CA THR A 160 -13.54 -20.64 -5.70
C THR A 160 -12.69 -21.42 -4.71
N ALA A 161 -11.58 -20.84 -4.24
CA ALA A 161 -10.73 -21.44 -3.21
C ALA A 161 -11.44 -21.56 -1.85
N GLU A 162 -12.25 -20.57 -1.48
CA GLU A 162 -13.03 -20.55 -0.23
C GLU A 162 -14.01 -21.74 -0.12
N ARG A 163 -14.50 -22.24 -1.27
CA ARG A 163 -15.35 -23.44 -1.34
C ARG A 163 -14.60 -24.75 -1.08
N ILE A 164 -13.26 -24.73 -1.13
CA ILE A 164 -12.41 -25.88 -0.83
C ILE A 164 -12.00 -25.81 0.64
N ASP A 165 -11.37 -24.71 1.05
CA ASP A 165 -11.01 -24.43 2.45
C ASP A 165 -10.87 -22.91 2.63
N THR A 166 -11.79 -22.31 3.40
CA THR A 166 -11.91 -20.84 3.54
C THR A 166 -10.67 -20.21 4.17
N ASP A 167 -10.20 -20.73 5.30
CA ASP A 167 -9.05 -20.17 6.00
C ASP A 167 -7.79 -20.24 5.15
N THR A 168 -7.53 -21.39 4.52
CA THR A 168 -6.37 -21.59 3.64
C THR A 168 -6.44 -20.69 2.43
N ALA A 169 -7.65 -20.43 1.91
CA ALA A 169 -7.84 -19.50 0.79
C ALA A 169 -7.43 -18.08 1.18
N HIS A 170 -7.89 -17.59 2.34
CA HIS A 170 -7.52 -16.27 2.85
C HIS A 170 -6.04 -16.15 3.19
N GLU A 171 -5.45 -17.20 3.78
CA GLU A 171 -4.02 -17.27 4.05
C GLU A 171 -3.18 -17.24 2.77
N SER A 172 -3.74 -17.70 1.65
CA SER A 172 -3.08 -17.79 0.35
C SER A 172 -3.30 -16.57 -0.55
N ALA A 173 -3.83 -15.48 -0.01
CA ALA A 173 -3.92 -14.20 -0.71
C ALA A 173 -3.05 -13.14 -0.02
N SER A 174 -2.49 -12.23 -0.80
CA SER A 174 -1.98 -10.94 -0.30
C SER A 174 -3.10 -9.93 -0.20
N TRP A 175 -3.01 -9.03 0.77
CA TRP A 175 -4.11 -8.11 1.09
C TRP A 175 -3.67 -6.65 1.19
N GLY A 176 -4.56 -5.76 0.73
CA GLY A 176 -4.49 -4.33 0.96
C GLY A 176 -3.36 -3.63 0.20
N ALA A 177 -3.11 -2.38 0.60
CA ALA A 177 -2.19 -1.46 -0.07
C ALA A 177 -0.73 -1.98 -0.10
N PHE A 178 -0.32 -2.72 0.94
CA PHE A 178 1.04 -3.25 1.11
C PHE A 178 1.17 -4.72 0.73
N GLN A 179 0.08 -5.41 0.35
CA GLN A 179 0.12 -6.80 -0.11
C GLN A 179 0.73 -7.79 0.89
N ILE A 180 0.40 -7.62 2.19
CA ILE A 180 0.79 -8.59 3.21
C ILE A 180 0.07 -9.91 2.99
N MET A 181 0.82 -11.01 2.96
CA MET A 181 0.25 -12.35 2.79
C MET A 181 -0.54 -12.78 4.02
N GLY A 182 -1.74 -13.31 3.79
CA GLY A 182 -2.66 -13.71 4.86
C GLY A 182 -2.08 -14.76 5.79
N TYR A 183 -1.22 -15.67 5.30
CA TYR A 183 -0.58 -16.69 6.14
C TYR A 183 0.31 -16.12 7.25
N HIS A 184 0.63 -14.82 7.23
CA HIS A 184 1.35 -14.17 8.32
C HIS A 184 0.46 -13.84 9.52
N TRP A 185 -0.87 -13.96 9.45
CA TRP A 185 -1.80 -13.51 10.49
C TRP A 185 -1.35 -13.88 11.91
N GLN A 186 -0.92 -15.14 12.13
CA GLN A 186 -0.49 -15.62 13.44
C GLN A 186 0.85 -14.99 13.88
N ALA A 187 1.82 -14.89 12.97
CA ALA A 187 3.11 -14.27 13.24
C ALA A 187 2.99 -12.75 13.48
N LEU A 188 1.92 -12.14 12.99
CA LEU A 188 1.60 -10.72 13.17
C LEU A 188 0.63 -10.49 14.34
N ASP A 189 0.43 -11.50 15.19
CA ASP A 189 -0.39 -11.40 16.40
C ASP A 189 -1.84 -10.97 16.13
N TYR A 190 -2.42 -11.47 15.03
CA TYR A 190 -3.87 -11.46 14.83
C TYR A 190 -4.48 -12.71 15.49
N PRO A 191 -5.69 -12.62 16.08
CA PRO A 191 -6.31 -13.78 16.74
C PRO A 191 -6.69 -14.90 15.77
N SER A 192 -7.04 -14.56 14.53
CA SER A 192 -7.36 -15.50 13.47
C SER A 192 -7.12 -14.89 12.09
N ILE A 193 -7.11 -15.73 11.05
CA ILE A 193 -7.13 -15.24 9.66
C ILE A 193 -8.40 -14.42 9.37
N ALA A 194 -9.54 -14.75 9.98
CA ALA A 194 -10.77 -14.00 9.82
C ALA A 194 -10.65 -12.58 10.39
N ASP A 195 -10.01 -12.42 11.55
CA ASP A 195 -9.73 -11.11 12.15
C ASP A 195 -8.76 -10.28 11.31
N PHE A 196 -7.71 -10.92 10.77
CA PHE A 196 -6.80 -10.28 9.83
C PHE A 196 -7.56 -9.75 8.60
N VAL A 197 -8.37 -10.59 7.96
CA VAL A 197 -9.17 -10.19 6.78
C VAL A 197 -10.21 -9.12 7.12
N ALA A 198 -10.82 -9.17 8.31
CA ALA A 198 -11.74 -8.14 8.78
C ALA A 198 -11.04 -6.78 8.92
N CYS A 199 -9.81 -6.75 9.44
CA CYS A 199 -8.99 -5.55 9.46
C CYS A 199 -8.68 -5.06 8.03
N MET A 200 -8.29 -5.95 7.13
CA MET A 200 -8.04 -5.59 5.72
C MET A 200 -9.29 -5.04 5.03
N LYS A 201 -10.49 -5.46 5.42
CA LYS A 201 -11.74 -4.90 4.89
C LYS A 201 -12.10 -3.55 5.51
N ARG A 202 -11.56 -3.17 6.66
CA ARG A 202 -11.98 -1.98 7.40
C ARG A 202 -11.36 -0.70 6.81
N SER A 203 -10.03 -0.56 6.79
CA SER A 203 -9.37 0.67 6.33
C SER A 203 -7.96 0.46 5.77
N GLU A 204 -7.42 1.46 5.07
CA GLU A 204 -6.01 1.47 4.68
C GLU A 204 -5.07 1.67 5.88
N ALA A 205 -5.53 2.30 6.96
CA ALA A 205 -4.79 2.37 8.22
C ALA A 205 -4.55 0.96 8.78
N ASP A 206 -5.52 0.06 8.64
CA ASP A 206 -5.34 -1.35 9.00
C ASP A 206 -4.38 -2.08 8.06
N HIS A 207 -4.34 -1.71 6.77
CA HIS A 207 -3.33 -2.26 5.84
C HIS A 207 -1.92 -1.83 6.27
N LEU A 208 -1.76 -0.58 6.68
CA LEU A 208 -0.51 -0.07 7.22
C LEU A 208 -0.14 -0.78 8.53
N ASP A 209 -1.10 -1.01 9.43
CA ASP A 209 -0.86 -1.73 10.69
C ASP A 209 -0.31 -3.15 10.43
N ALA A 210 -0.90 -3.89 9.49
CA ALA A 210 -0.37 -5.20 9.09
C ALA A 210 1.07 -5.12 8.55
N PHE A 211 1.37 -4.10 7.76
CA PHE A 211 2.71 -3.85 7.24
C PHE A 211 3.72 -3.47 8.35
N VAL A 212 3.30 -2.64 9.30
CA VAL A 212 4.10 -2.26 10.48
C VAL A 212 4.41 -3.48 11.33
N ARG A 213 3.42 -4.32 11.63
CA ARG A 213 3.62 -5.58 12.35
C ARG A 213 4.57 -6.50 11.60
N PHE A 214 4.46 -6.55 10.27
CA PHE A 214 5.33 -7.37 9.43
C PHE A 214 6.80 -6.93 9.52
N ILE A 215 7.06 -5.62 9.44
CA ILE A 215 8.41 -5.10 9.67
C ILE A 215 8.87 -5.39 11.10
N ALA A 216 8.01 -5.18 12.10
CA ALA A 216 8.37 -5.37 13.50
C ALA A 216 8.73 -6.84 13.84
N ALA A 217 8.07 -7.80 13.19
CA ALA A 217 8.32 -9.23 13.36
C ALA A 217 9.64 -9.70 12.74
N ASP A 218 10.19 -8.97 11.76
CA ASP A 218 11.48 -9.28 11.14
C ASP A 218 12.57 -8.31 11.64
N THR A 219 13.39 -8.80 12.57
CA THR A 219 14.48 -8.00 13.17
C THR A 219 15.51 -7.49 12.15
N ALA A 220 15.76 -8.24 11.07
CA ALA A 220 16.70 -7.81 10.04
C ALA A 220 16.09 -6.70 9.18
N LEU A 221 14.81 -6.84 8.82
CA LEU A 221 14.07 -5.84 8.06
C LEU A 221 13.91 -4.53 8.86
N LEU A 222 13.54 -4.64 10.14
CA LEU A 222 13.44 -3.48 11.05
C LEU A 222 14.80 -2.78 11.22
N SER A 223 15.87 -3.55 11.42
CA SER A 223 17.22 -3.00 11.54
C SER A 223 17.67 -2.30 10.25
N ALA A 224 17.34 -2.85 9.08
CA ALA A 224 17.59 -2.22 7.80
C ALA A 224 16.84 -0.89 7.67
N LEU A 225 15.57 -0.82 8.06
CA LEU A 225 14.78 0.40 8.03
C LEU A 225 15.32 1.47 9.00
N LYS A 226 15.60 1.10 10.25
CA LYS A 226 16.22 1.99 11.26
C LYS A 226 17.55 2.55 10.80
N GLY A 227 18.37 1.69 10.20
CA GLY A 227 19.66 2.08 9.62
C GLY A 227 19.56 2.78 8.26
N ARG A 228 18.37 2.95 7.69
CA ARG A 228 18.13 3.48 6.32
C ARG A 228 18.95 2.74 5.27
N LYS A 229 19.14 1.44 5.46
CA LYS A 229 19.84 0.54 4.53
C LYS A 229 18.88 0.13 3.41
N TRP A 230 18.54 1.07 2.52
CA TRP A 230 17.47 0.91 1.53
C TRP A 230 17.60 -0.33 0.64
N ALA A 231 18.81 -0.69 0.21
CA ALA A 231 19.05 -1.91 -0.54
C ALA A 231 18.76 -3.19 0.29
N ALA A 232 19.17 -3.22 1.56
CA ALA A 232 18.89 -4.35 2.45
C ALA A 232 17.40 -4.45 2.77
N PHE A 233 16.74 -3.31 3.02
CA PHE A 233 15.30 -3.24 3.24
C PHE A 233 14.52 -3.71 2.01
N ALA A 234 14.81 -3.15 0.83
CA ALA A 234 14.16 -3.50 -0.42
C ALA A 234 14.37 -4.98 -0.78
N LYS A 235 15.56 -5.54 -0.56
CA LYS A 235 15.82 -6.97 -0.75
C LYS A 235 15.00 -7.84 0.21
N GLY A 236 14.92 -7.46 1.48
CA GLY A 236 14.17 -8.18 2.49
C GLY A 236 12.67 -8.17 2.20
N TYR A 237 12.15 -7.05 1.72
CA TYR A 237 10.71 -6.87 1.45
C TYR A 237 10.28 -7.35 0.06
N ASN A 238 10.95 -6.90 -1.00
CA ASN A 238 10.60 -7.18 -2.40
C ASN A 238 11.30 -8.42 -2.97
N GLY A 239 12.20 -9.04 -2.21
CA GLY A 239 12.96 -10.22 -2.63
C GLY A 239 14.22 -9.90 -3.46
N PRO A 240 14.90 -10.94 -3.98
CA PRO A 240 16.22 -10.81 -4.58
C PRO A 240 16.27 -9.94 -5.85
N ASP A 241 15.16 -9.84 -6.58
CA ASP A 241 15.07 -9.07 -7.83
C ASP A 241 14.72 -7.58 -7.63
N TYR A 242 14.71 -7.09 -6.38
CA TYR A 242 14.32 -5.69 -6.05
C TYR A 242 15.04 -4.63 -6.91
N ALA A 243 16.32 -4.85 -7.21
CA ALA A 243 17.14 -3.90 -7.95
C ALA A 243 16.64 -3.67 -9.38
N ARG A 244 15.97 -4.66 -10.01
CA ARG A 244 15.42 -4.50 -11.37
C ARG A 244 14.35 -3.39 -11.44
N ASN A 245 13.66 -3.16 -10.33
CA ASN A 245 12.59 -2.16 -10.21
C ASN A 245 13.06 -0.88 -9.49
N LEU A 246 14.35 -0.77 -9.18
CA LEU A 246 15.00 0.38 -8.53
C LEU A 246 14.38 0.73 -7.16
N TYR A 247 13.88 -0.26 -6.42
CA TYR A 247 13.22 -0.04 -5.13
C TYR A 247 14.11 0.72 -4.14
N ASP A 248 15.39 0.35 -4.07
CA ASP A 248 16.38 0.99 -3.22
C ASP A 248 16.62 2.47 -3.57
N ALA A 249 16.82 2.77 -4.85
CA ALA A 249 17.02 4.15 -5.31
C ALA A 249 15.77 5.01 -5.10
N LYS A 250 14.58 4.46 -5.35
CA LYS A 250 13.29 5.13 -5.11
C LYS A 250 13.09 5.43 -3.63
N LEU A 251 13.36 4.46 -2.74
CA LEU A 251 13.28 4.66 -1.29
C LEU A 251 14.25 5.74 -0.82
N ALA A 252 15.49 5.72 -1.30
CA ALA A 252 16.48 6.73 -0.96
C ALA A 252 16.06 8.14 -1.40
N GLN A 253 15.58 8.27 -2.64
CA GLN A 253 15.11 9.54 -3.18
C GLN A 253 13.89 10.06 -2.44
N ALA A 254 12.91 9.19 -2.16
CA ALA A 254 11.72 9.55 -1.41
C ALA A 254 12.07 9.99 0.02
N TYR A 255 12.99 9.28 0.69
CA TYR A 255 13.47 9.67 2.02
C TYR A 255 14.10 11.06 2.02
N THR A 256 15.01 11.35 1.09
CA THR A 256 15.64 12.68 0.99
C THR A 256 14.59 13.78 0.84
N LYS A 257 13.61 13.57 -0.06
CA LYS A 257 12.48 14.49 -0.27
C LYS A 257 11.72 14.77 1.04
N TYR A 258 11.35 13.74 1.79
CA TYR A 258 10.61 13.93 3.05
C TYR A 258 11.46 14.50 4.18
N ALA A 259 12.73 14.11 4.28
CA ALA A 259 13.64 14.61 5.30
C ALA A 259 13.96 16.10 5.10
N GLU A 260 14.06 16.58 3.86
CA GLU A 260 14.20 18.01 3.56
C GLU A 260 12.94 18.79 3.92
N ARG A 261 11.75 18.25 3.63
CA ARG A 261 10.47 18.86 4.01
C ARG A 261 10.32 19.00 5.53
N GLU A 262 10.69 17.95 6.28
CA GLU A 262 10.64 18.00 7.76
C GLU A 262 11.59 19.05 8.33
N LYS A 263 12.79 19.22 7.74
CA LYS A 263 13.72 20.29 8.13
C LYS A 263 13.19 21.69 7.82
N ALA A 264 12.50 21.86 6.69
CA ALA A 264 11.94 23.16 6.31
C ALA A 264 10.72 23.57 7.16
N ALA A 265 10.08 22.61 7.83
CA ALA A 265 8.92 22.84 8.69
C ALA A 265 9.26 23.02 10.18
N ALA A 266 10.52 22.77 10.58
CA ALA A 266 11.03 22.91 11.94
C ALA A 266 11.64 24.30 12.18
#